data_AF-A0A359CBL2-F1
#
_entry.id   AF-A0A359CBL2-F1
#
_cell.length_a   1.000
_cell.length_b   1.000
_cell.length_c   1.000
_cell.angle_alpha   90.00
_cell.angle_beta   90.00
_cell.angle_gamma   90.00
#
_symmetry.space_group_name_H-M   'P 1'
#
loop_
_entity.id
_entity.type
_entity.pdbx_description
1 polymer ?
#
loop_
_entity_poly.entity_id
_entity_poly.type
_entity_poly.pdbx_seq_one_letter_code
_entity_poly.pdbx_strand_id
1 'polypeptide(L)'
;MRSFWKKFRETGRKDPDEGKGQYGVDYVGVSELMRFNRNLLEARKHERSGIDLYTRFLEEANDERGREMYRKLLEEERRHIRMVEEEIEEHKKQGCWS
;
A
#
# COMPACT_ATOMS: atom_id res chain seq x y z
N MET A 1 48.71 15.54 -21.02
CA MET A 1 48.14 15.01 -19.76
C MET A 1 46.79 15.68 -19.52
N ARG A 2 45.69 15.04 -19.93
CA ARG A 2 44.34 15.57 -19.69
C ARG A 2 43.83 15.04 -18.35
N SER A 3 43.33 15.96 -17.54
CA SER A 3 43.08 15.85 -16.10
C SER A 3 42.14 14.71 -15.72
N PHE A 4 42.71 13.64 -15.17
CA PHE A 4 42.02 12.52 -14.49
C PHE A 4 41.13 13.02 -13.33
N TRP A 5 41.49 14.16 -12.72
CA TRP A 5 40.77 14.79 -11.61
C TRP A 5 39.43 15.44 -12.00
N LYS A 6 39.19 15.73 -13.29
CA LYS A 6 37.92 16.30 -13.72
C LYS A 6 36.77 15.27 -13.68
N LYS A 7 37.08 13.99 -13.94
CA LYS A 7 36.11 12.89 -13.98
C LYS A 7 35.60 12.49 -12.58
N PHE A 8 36.40 12.72 -11.55
CA PHE A 8 36.06 12.36 -10.16
C PHE A 8 35.17 13.40 -9.46
N ARG A 9 35.04 14.62 -10.02
CA ARG A 9 34.23 15.70 -9.43
C ARG A 9 32.79 15.75 -9.98
N GLU A 10 32.50 15.00 -11.05
CA GLU A 10 31.18 14.92 -11.68
C GLU A 10 30.34 13.72 -11.20
N THR A 11 30.89 12.89 -10.31
CA THR A 11 30.23 11.67 -9.80
C THR A 11 29.34 11.96 -8.59
N GLY A 12 28.37 12.88 -8.72
CA GLY A 12 27.54 13.25 -7.57
C GLY A 12 26.36 14.20 -7.78
N ARG A 13 25.94 14.49 -9.02
CA ARG A 13 24.59 15.03 -9.27
C ARG A 13 23.83 14.00 -10.09
N LYS A 14 22.93 13.28 -9.42
CA LYS A 14 21.89 12.50 -10.09
C LYS A 14 21.03 13.51 -10.84
N ASP A 15 20.89 13.36 -12.16
CA ASP A 15 20.17 14.35 -12.96
C ASP A 15 18.71 14.40 -12.47
N PRO A 16 18.13 15.58 -12.17
CA PRO A 16 16.77 15.67 -11.63
C PRO A 16 15.68 15.20 -12.61
N ASP A 17 16.06 14.89 -13.86
CA ASP A 17 15.22 14.31 -14.89
C ASP A 17 15.51 12.82 -15.16
N GLU A 18 16.39 12.17 -14.39
CA GLU A 18 16.57 10.71 -14.43
C GLU A 18 15.24 10.00 -14.07
N GLY A 19 14.48 9.61 -15.09
CA GLY A 19 13.19 8.91 -14.96
C GLY A 19 11.98 9.69 -15.47
N LYS A 20 12.12 10.98 -15.81
CA LYS A 20 11.03 11.76 -16.41
C LYS A 20 10.98 11.51 -17.92
N GLY A 21 9.79 11.22 -18.46
CA GLY A 21 9.63 10.97 -19.90
C GLY A 21 9.76 12.25 -20.73
N GLN A 22 9.49 12.16 -22.04
CA GLN A 22 9.64 13.26 -23.02
C GLN A 22 9.01 14.60 -22.62
N TYR A 23 7.99 14.59 -21.76
CA TYR A 23 7.27 15.77 -21.29
C TYR A 23 7.71 16.25 -19.88
N GLY A 24 8.81 15.74 -19.33
CA GLY A 24 9.26 16.10 -17.97
C GLY A 24 8.34 15.57 -16.85
N VAL A 25 7.52 14.57 -17.15
CA VAL A 25 6.60 13.92 -16.20
C VAL A 25 7.21 12.61 -15.71
N ASP A 26 7.17 12.38 -14.40
CA ASP A 26 7.55 11.11 -13.78
C ASP A 26 6.42 10.07 -13.95
N TYR A 27 6.44 9.36 -15.08
CA TYR A 27 5.46 8.31 -15.37
C TYR A 27 5.62 7.09 -14.47
N VAL A 28 6.84 6.81 -14.00
CA VAL A 28 7.12 5.66 -13.14
C VAL A 28 6.47 5.88 -11.78
N GLY A 29 6.70 7.03 -11.15
CA GLY A 29 6.09 7.39 -9.87
C GLY A 29 4.56 7.39 -9.92
N VAL A 30 3.95 7.95 -10.98
CA VAL A 30 2.49 7.90 -11.16
C VAL A 30 1.99 6.46 -11.31
N SER A 31 2.71 5.61 -12.05
CA SER A 31 2.31 4.20 -12.22
C SER A 31 2.42 3.37 -10.94
N GLU A 32 3.42 3.66 -10.11
CA GLU A 32 3.63 3.04 -8.80
C GLU A 32 2.55 3.47 -7.82
N LEU A 33 2.25 4.77 -7.76
CA LEU A 33 1.15 5.32 -6.96
C LEU A 33 -0.19 4.68 -7.32
N MET A 34 -0.51 4.61 -8.61
CA MET A 34 -1.73 3.96 -9.10
C MET A 34 -1.80 2.48 -8.70
N ARG A 35 -0.67 1.78 -8.70
CA ARG A 35 -0.59 0.38 -8.26
C ARG A 35 -0.81 0.29 -6.75
N PHE A 36 -0.22 1.20 -5.98
CA PHE A 36 -0.39 1.27 -4.53
C PHE A 36 -1.87 1.50 -4.16
N ASN A 37 -2.54 2.46 -4.78
CA ASN A 37 -3.97 2.73 -4.55
C ASN A 37 -4.84 1.50 -4.87
N ARG A 38 -4.55 0.80 -5.97
CA ARG A 38 -5.23 -0.47 -6.30
C ARG A 38 -5.00 -1.54 -5.23
N ASN A 39 -3.77 -1.67 -4.74
CA ASN A 39 -3.45 -2.64 -3.69
C ASN A 39 -4.19 -2.32 -2.38
N LEU A 40 -4.33 -1.05 -2.00
CA LEU A 40 -5.14 -0.65 -0.84
C LEU A 40 -6.61 -1.04 -1.01
N LEU A 41 -7.18 -0.88 -2.21
CA LEU A 41 -8.56 -1.29 -2.49
C LEU A 41 -8.76 -2.80 -2.41
N GLU A 42 -7.83 -3.58 -2.96
CA GLU A 42 -7.87 -5.04 -2.84
C GLU A 42 -7.68 -5.47 -1.38
N ALA A 43 -6.73 -4.89 -0.64
CA ALA A 43 -6.54 -5.16 0.78
C ALA A 43 -7.84 -4.93 1.56
N ARG A 44 -8.49 -3.76 1.40
CA ARG A 44 -9.78 -3.46 2.04
C ARG A 44 -10.86 -4.50 1.72
N LYS A 45 -10.90 -4.98 0.48
CA LYS A 45 -11.84 -6.03 0.05
C LYS A 45 -11.52 -7.37 0.72
N HIS A 46 -10.24 -7.72 0.85
CA HIS A 46 -9.80 -8.91 1.56
C HIS A 46 -10.18 -8.87 3.04
N GLU A 47 -9.88 -7.79 3.76
CA GLU A 47 -10.24 -7.64 5.18
C GLU A 47 -11.75 -7.76 5.38
N ARG A 48 -12.55 -7.13 4.51
CA ARG A 48 -14.02 -7.22 4.59
C ARG A 48 -14.53 -8.65 4.33
N SER A 49 -13.92 -9.35 3.37
CA SER A 49 -14.25 -10.75 3.10
C SER A 49 -13.86 -11.65 4.27
N GLY A 50 -12.74 -11.36 4.95
CA GLY A 50 -12.30 -12.04 6.17
C GLY A 50 -13.30 -11.87 7.32
N ILE A 51 -13.77 -10.64 7.55
CA ILE A 51 -14.82 -10.35 8.54
C ILE A 51 -16.08 -11.17 8.27
N ASP A 52 -16.57 -11.17 7.02
CA ASP A 52 -17.78 -11.92 6.66
C ASP A 52 -17.59 -13.44 6.86
N LEU A 53 -16.42 -13.96 6.49
CA LEU A 53 -16.07 -15.38 6.63
C LEU A 53 -16.01 -15.81 8.09
N TYR A 54 -15.25 -15.10 8.92
CA TYR A 54 -15.10 -15.44 10.34
C TYR A 54 -16.37 -15.19 11.14
N THR A 55 -17.23 -14.27 10.70
CA THR A 55 -18.56 -14.09 11.30
C THR A 55 -19.42 -15.34 11.08
N ARG A 56 -19.46 -15.87 9.85
CA ARG A 56 -20.19 -17.13 9.56
C ARG A 56 -19.62 -18.30 10.34
N PHE A 57 -18.29 -18.44 10.39
CA PHE A 57 -17.67 -19.53 11.14
C PHE A 57 -17.89 -19.43 12.65
N LEU A 58 -17.96 -18.22 13.20
CA LEU A 58 -18.31 -18.00 14.59
C LEU A 58 -19.76 -18.47 14.89
N GLU A 59 -20.69 -18.21 13.98
CA GLU A 59 -22.10 -18.63 14.09
C GLU A 59 -22.25 -20.15 13.96
N GLU A 60 -21.48 -20.78 13.07
CA GLU A 60 -21.52 -22.22 12.80
C GLU A 60 -20.70 -23.06 13.80
N ALA A 61 -19.78 -22.45 14.55
CA ALA A 61 -18.93 -23.15 15.49
C ALA A 61 -19.74 -23.74 16.65
N ASN A 62 -19.51 -25.04 16.91
CA ASN A 62 -20.19 -25.80 17.97
C ASN A 62 -19.38 -25.88 19.28
N ASP A 63 -18.10 -25.52 19.26
CA ASP A 63 -17.21 -25.53 20.41
C ASP A 63 -16.79 -24.11 20.82
N GLU A 64 -16.72 -23.86 22.13
CA GLU A 64 -16.42 -22.52 22.64
C GLU A 64 -15.00 -22.04 22.31
N ARG A 65 -14.06 -22.99 22.18
CA ARG A 65 -12.67 -22.67 21.86
C ARG A 65 -12.51 -22.18 20.41
N GLY A 66 -13.22 -22.79 19.47
CA GLY A 66 -13.33 -22.33 18.09
C GLY A 66 -14.00 -20.96 18.00
N ARG A 67 -15.07 -20.74 18.78
CA ARG A 67 -15.71 -19.42 18.88
C ARG A 67 -14.75 -18.34 19.39
N GLU A 68 -13.98 -18.63 20.43
CA GLU A 68 -12.98 -17.68 20.94
C GLU A 68 -11.91 -17.36 19.89
N MET A 69 -11.44 -18.35 19.14
CA MET A 69 -10.50 -18.15 18.03
C MET A 69 -11.08 -17.23 16.96
N TYR A 70 -12.31 -17.48 16.49
CA TYR A 70 -12.94 -16.64 15.47
C TYR A 70 -13.22 -15.22 15.97
N ARG A 71 -13.56 -15.03 17.26
CA ARG A 71 -13.69 -13.69 17.85
C ARG A 71 -12.37 -12.91 17.79
N LYS A 72 -11.24 -13.55 18.10
CA LYS A 72 -9.91 -12.91 18.00
C LYS A 72 -9.57 -12.53 16.56
N LEU A 73 -9.82 -13.44 15.61
CA LEU A 73 -9.61 -13.15 14.19
C LEU A 73 -10.49 -11.98 13.72
N LEU A 74 -11.76 -11.94 14.12
CA LEU A 74 -12.65 -10.81 13.81
C LEU A 74 -12.14 -9.48 14.36
N GLU A 75 -11.57 -9.47 15.58
CA GLU A 75 -10.96 -8.26 16.15
C GLU A 75 -9.74 -7.80 15.34
N GLU A 76 -8.92 -8.73 14.86
CA GLU A 76 -7.76 -8.44 14.00
C GLU A 76 -8.17 -7.87 12.65
N GLU A 77 -9.07 -8.52 11.92
CA GLU A 77 -9.56 -8.03 10.61
C GLU A 77 -10.22 -6.66 10.75
N ARG A 78 -10.96 -6.41 11.84
CA ARG A 78 -11.52 -5.09 12.15
C ARG A 78 -10.45 -4.04 12.43
N ARG A 79 -9.30 -4.41 12.97
CA ARG A 79 -8.16 -3.49 13.13
C ARG A 79 -7.52 -3.21 11.78
N HIS A 80 -7.30 -4.23 10.96
CA HIS A 80 -6.69 -4.09 9.65
C HIS A 80 -7.54 -3.21 8.71
N ILE A 81 -8.87 -3.40 8.68
CA ILE A 81 -9.73 -2.56 7.84
C ILE A 81 -9.64 -1.08 8.23
N ARG A 82 -9.55 -0.76 9.53
CA ARG A 82 -9.35 0.63 9.99
C ARG A 82 -8.02 1.19 9.49
N MET A 83 -6.93 0.43 9.61
CA MET A 83 -5.62 0.85 9.12
C MET A 83 -5.64 1.11 7.61
N VAL A 84 -6.26 0.24 6.83
CA VAL A 84 -6.37 0.40 5.37
C VAL A 84 -7.24 1.61 5.01
N GLU A 85 -8.34 1.84 5.72
CA GLU A 85 -9.22 2.99 5.50
C GLU A 85 -8.54 4.32 5.86
N GLU A 86 -7.77 4.36 6.95
CA GLU A 86 -6.95 5.51 7.34
C GLU A 86 -5.91 5.83 6.26
N GLU A 87 -5.21 4.82 5.74
CA GLU A 87 -4.20 4.99 4.69
C GLU A 87 -4.82 5.52 3.38
N ILE A 88 -5.98 4.98 2.99
CA ILE A 88 -6.76 5.45 1.83
C ILE A 88 -7.15 6.92 2.00
N GLU A 89 -7.61 7.31 3.20
CA GLU A 89 -8.06 8.67 3.46
C GLU A 89 -6.90 9.67 3.46
N GLU A 90 -5.74 9.25 3.97
CA GLU A 90 -4.52 10.05 3.90
C GLU A 90 -4.08 10.28 2.44
N HIS A 91 -4.11 9.23 1.61
CA HIS A 91 -3.77 9.34 0.18
C HIS A 91 -4.75 10.22 -0.60
N LYS A 92 -6.03 10.24 -0.23
CA LYS A 92 -7.00 11.19 -0.80
C LYS A 92 -6.68 12.63 -0.47
N LYS A 93 -6.31 12.93 0.78
CA LYS A 93 -5.98 14.30 1.21
C LYS A 93 -4.73 14.84 0.51
N GLN A 94 -3.75 13.98 0.24
CA GLN A 94 -2.51 14.35 -0.45
C GLN A 94 -2.70 14.59 -1.95
N GLY A 95 -3.92 14.42 -2.49
CA GLY A 95 -4.19 14.58 -3.92
C GLY A 95 -3.56 13.50 -4.80
N CYS A 96 -3.07 12.41 -4.19
CA CYS A 96 -2.45 11.27 -4.86
C CYS A 96 -3.46 10.13 -5.11
N TRP A 97 -4.76 10.43 -5.00
CA TRP A 97 -5.86 9.51 -5.25
C TRP A 97 -6.58 9.84 -6.55
N SER A 98 -6.74 8.85 -7.42
CA SER A 98 -7.47 8.93 -8.69
C SER A 98 -8.23 7.64 -8.98
#